data_AF-A0A2D5Q8H5-F1
#
_entry.id   AF-A0A2D5Q8H5-F1
#
_cell.length_a   1.000
_cell.length_b   1.000
_cell.length_c   1.000
_cell.angle_alpha   90.00
_cell.angle_beta   90.00
_cell.angle_gamma   90.00
#
_symmetry.space_group_name_H-M   'P 1'
#
loop_
_entity.id
_entity.type
_entity.pdbx_description
1 polymer ?
#
loop_
_entity_poly.entity_id
_entity_poly.type
_entity_poly.pdbx_seq_one_letter_code
_entity_poly.pdbx_strand_id
1 'polypeptide(L)'
;MTTDATTLMGREETVGKRYPLWMERLLLLGGVVIFVFGRPAVADTVSQPLASVLLTYIAFPLILLAGVELLGRVLQASMRS
;
A
#
# COMPACT_ATOMS: atom_id res chain seq x y z
N MET A 1 42.44 5.09 -12.57
CA MET A 1 41.25 5.95 -12.38
C MET A 1 40.30 5.19 -11.48
N THR A 2 40.16 5.62 -10.23
CA THR A 2 39.15 5.07 -9.31
C THR A 2 37.79 5.60 -9.75
N THR A 3 36.89 4.70 -10.13
CA THR A 3 35.53 5.03 -10.54
C THR A 3 34.69 5.25 -9.27
N ASP A 4 34.91 6.37 -8.60
CA ASP A 4 34.05 6.75 -7.48
C ASP A 4 32.68 7.13 -8.03
N ALA A 5 31.62 6.56 -7.45
CA ALA A 5 30.24 6.78 -7.87
C ALA A 5 29.77 8.18 -7.42
N THR A 6 30.28 9.21 -8.09
CA THR A 6 29.84 10.60 -7.91
C THR A 6 28.65 10.88 -8.81
N THR A 7 27.64 11.57 -8.26
CA THR A 7 26.55 12.16 -9.07
C THR A 7 27.11 13.10 -10.16
N LEU A 8 26.26 13.49 -11.14
CA LEU A 8 26.61 14.51 -12.14
C LEU A 8 27.01 15.87 -11.53
N MET A 9 26.72 16.10 -10.24
CA MET A 9 27.13 17.28 -9.46
C MET A 9 28.37 17.04 -8.58
N GLY A 10 29.06 15.89 -8.71
CA GLY A 10 30.26 15.58 -7.91
C GLY A 10 29.96 15.28 -6.43
N ARG A 11 28.69 15.11 -6.05
CA ARG A 11 28.30 14.67 -4.71
C ARG A 11 28.38 13.16 -4.60
N GLU A 12 28.88 12.68 -3.46
CA GLU A 12 28.76 11.26 -3.08
C GLU A 12 27.27 10.91 -2.93
N GLU A 13 26.82 9.94 -3.73
CA GLU A 13 25.47 9.39 -3.63
C GLU A 13 25.52 8.16 -2.73
N THR A 14 24.97 8.26 -1.52
CA THR A 14 24.75 7.08 -0.70
C THR A 14 23.52 6.36 -1.24
N VAL A 15 23.71 5.14 -1.76
CA VAL A 15 22.60 4.28 -2.18
C VAL A 15 21.74 4.01 -0.95
N GLY A 16 20.59 4.69 -0.87
CA GLY A 16 19.62 4.46 0.20
C GLY A 16 19.19 3.00 0.23
N LYS A 17 18.99 2.44 1.43
CA LYS A 17 18.51 1.06 1.60
C LYS A 17 17.28 0.84 0.72
N ARG A 18 17.38 -0.10 -0.22
CA ARG A 18 16.29 -0.44 -1.15
C ARG A 18 15.13 -1.02 -0.35
N TYR A 19 14.02 -0.30 -0.30
CA TYR A 19 12.80 -0.82 0.31
C TYR A 19 12.34 -2.09 -0.44
N PRO A 20 12.01 -3.18 0.27
CA PRO A 20 11.59 -4.42 -0.35
C PRO A 20 10.21 -4.30 -1.00
N LEU A 21 10.19 -4.13 -2.33
CA LEU A 21 8.96 -4.08 -3.15
C LEU A 21 8.06 -5.31 -2.99
N TRP A 22 8.60 -6.46 -2.55
CA TRP A 22 7.78 -7.65 -2.30
C TRP A 22 6.81 -7.47 -1.13
N MET A 23 7.16 -6.64 -0.14
CA MET A 23 6.31 -6.38 1.02
C MET A 23 5.05 -5.60 0.63
N GLU A 24 5.17 -4.58 -0.22
CA GLU A 24 4.04 -3.86 -0.81
C GLU A 24 3.10 -4.80 -1.58
N ARG A 25 3.67 -5.72 -2.37
CA ARG A 25 2.88 -6.71 -3.12
C ARG A 25 2.08 -7.62 -2.19
N LEU A 26 2.67 -8.06 -1.08
CA LEU A 26 1.96 -8.87 -0.09
C LEU A 26 0.85 -8.10 0.62
N LEU A 27 1.07 -6.82 0.95
CA LEU A 27 0.02 -5.97 1.54
C LEU A 27 -1.14 -5.78 0.57
N LEU A 28 -0.87 -5.51 -0.71
CA LEU A 28 -1.90 -5.40 -1.74
C LEU A 28 -2.67 -6.71 -1.91
N LEU A 29 -1.97 -7.85 -1.97
CA LEU A 29 -2.60 -9.16 -2.04
C LEU A 29 -3.49 -9.42 -0.81
N GLY A 30 -3.01 -9.05 0.38
CA GLY A 30 -3.79 -9.08 1.62
C GLY A 30 -5.06 -8.23 1.53
N GLY A 31 -4.97 -7.02 0.99
CA GLY A 31 -6.13 -6.16 0.73
C GLY A 31 -7.16 -6.81 -0.19
N VAL A 32 -6.71 -7.47 -1.27
CA VAL A 32 -7.59 -8.22 -2.19
C VAL A 32 -8.27 -9.39 -1.48
N VAL A 33 -7.52 -10.16 -0.69
CA VAL A 33 -8.06 -11.27 0.10
C VAL A 33 -9.14 -10.78 1.06
N ILE A 34 -8.86 -9.71 1.82
CA ILE A 34 -9.83 -9.09 2.74
C ILE A 34 -11.06 -8.61 1.97
N PHE A 35 -10.90 -8.01 0.80
CA PHE A 35 -12.03 -7.58 -0.03
C PHE A 35 -12.91 -8.76 -0.44
N VAL A 36 -12.32 -9.83 -0.98
CA VAL A 36 -13.05 -11.00 -1.50
C VAL A 36 -13.88 -11.68 -0.41
N PHE A 37 -13.32 -11.85 0.78
CA PHE A 37 -13.99 -12.53 1.89
C PHE A 37 -14.85 -11.59 2.75
N GLY A 38 -14.51 -10.30 2.83
CA GLY A 38 -15.22 -9.30 3.62
C GLY A 38 -16.40 -8.65 2.90
N ARG A 39 -16.43 -8.66 1.56
CA ARG A 39 -17.52 -8.01 0.80
C ARG A 39 -18.93 -8.43 1.18
N PRO A 40 -19.25 -9.70 1.55
CA PRO A 40 -20.63 -10.06 1.91
C PRO A 40 -21.05 -9.36 3.21
N ALA A 41 -20.17 -9.36 4.21
CA ALA A 41 -20.42 -8.68 5.48
C ALA A 41 -20.60 -7.16 5.29
N VAL A 42 -19.84 -6.54 4.38
CA VAL A 42 -20.00 -5.12 4.06
C VAL A 42 -21.31 -4.87 3.30
N ALA A 43 -21.69 -5.73 2.35
CA ALA A 43 -22.95 -5.60 1.62
C ALA A 43 -24.17 -5.63 2.56
N ASP A 44 -24.09 -6.44 3.61
CA ASP A 44 -25.18 -6.65 4.58
C ASP A 44 -25.27 -5.54 5.65
N THR A 45 -24.33 -4.60 5.71
CA THR A 45 -24.37 -3.50 6.71
C THR A 45 -25.43 -2.45 6.44
N VAL A 46 -25.92 -2.33 5.20
CA VAL A 46 -26.92 -1.31 4.81
C VAL A 46 -28.01 -1.95 3.98
N SER A 47 -29.27 -1.74 4.36
CA SER A 47 -30.44 -2.30 3.68
C SER A 47 -30.81 -1.58 2.37
N GLN A 48 -30.40 -0.32 2.22
CA GLN A 48 -30.70 0.49 1.03
C GLN A 48 -29.79 0.03 -0.14
N PRO A 49 -30.37 -0.46 -1.27
CA PRO A 49 -29.59 -1.17 -2.29
C PRO A 49 -28.47 -0.35 -2.92
N LEU A 50 -28.73 0.93 -3.23
CA LEU A 50 -27.73 1.80 -3.86
C LEU A 50 -26.56 2.08 -2.90
N ALA A 51 -26.85 2.38 -1.64
CA ALA A 51 -25.86 2.63 -0.61
C ALA A 51 -25.02 1.38 -0.32
N SER A 52 -25.63 0.19 -0.28
CA SER A 52 -24.91 -1.08 -0.15
C SER A 52 -23.93 -1.30 -1.30
N VAL A 53 -24.34 -1.04 -2.55
CA VAL A 53 -23.46 -1.14 -3.72
C VAL A 53 -22.31 -0.14 -3.66
N LEU A 54 -22.60 1.13 -3.37
CA LEU A 54 -21.58 2.18 -3.26
C LEU A 54 -20.59 1.87 -2.13
N LEU A 55 -21.08 1.42 -0.97
CA LEU A 55 -20.23 1.07 0.16
C LEU A 55 -19.34 -0.13 -0.17
N THR A 56 -19.93 -1.21 -0.69
CA THR A 56 -19.23 -2.48 -0.91
C THR A 56 -18.22 -2.41 -2.05
N TYR A 57 -18.57 -1.76 -3.15
CA TYR A 57 -17.77 -1.81 -4.38
C TYR A 57 -16.97 -0.54 -4.67
N ILE A 58 -17.20 0.55 -3.93
CA ILE A 58 -16.44 1.80 -4.08
C ILE A 58 -15.74 2.15 -2.77
N ALA A 59 -16.49 2.42 -1.71
CA ALA A 59 -15.89 2.92 -0.47
C ALA A 59 -14.98 1.88 0.19
N PHE A 60 -15.43 0.64 0.30
CA PHE A 60 -14.67 -0.44 0.93
C PHE A 60 -13.31 -0.72 0.26
N PRO A 61 -13.22 -0.94 -1.06
CA PRO A 61 -11.92 -1.13 -1.70
C PRO A 61 -11.03 0.11 -1.62
N LEU A 62 -11.60 1.33 -1.66
CA LEU A 62 -10.80 2.56 -1.45
C LEU A 62 -10.23 2.65 -0.03
N ILE A 63 -11.00 2.28 0.99
CA ILE A 63 -10.54 2.22 2.38
C ILE A 63 -9.42 1.17 2.52
N LEU A 64 -9.56 0.01 1.89
CA LEU A 64 -8.52 -1.02 1.90
C LEU A 64 -7.23 -0.53 1.23
N LEU A 65 -7.32 0.13 0.07
CA LEU A 65 -6.17 0.73 -0.60
C LEU A 65 -5.50 1.81 0.26
N ALA A 66 -6.27 2.69 0.88
CA ALA A 66 -5.75 3.70 1.79
C ALA A 66 -5.05 3.07 3.02
N GLY A 67 -5.61 1.98 3.55
CA GLY A 67 -5.01 1.20 4.64
C GLY A 67 -3.68 0.57 4.23
N VAL A 68 -3.62 -0.06 3.05
CA VAL A 68 -2.38 -0.64 2.51
C VAL A 68 -1.30 0.43 2.33
N GLU A 69 -1.66 1.60 1.79
CA GLU A 69 -0.74 2.72 1.60
C GLU A 69 -0.20 3.25 2.94
N LEU A 70 -1.07 3.44 3.93
CA LEU A 70 -0.68 3.91 5.25
C LEU A 70 0.26 2.92 5.94
N LEU A 71 -0.05 1.63 5.89
CA LEU A 71 0.82 0.57 6.44
C LEU A 71 2.18 0.54 5.72
N GLY A 72 2.19 0.66 4.40
CA GLY A 72 3.41 0.76 3.61
C GLY A 72 4.29 1.93 4.06
N ARG A 73 3.71 3.11 4.27
CA ARG A 73 4.41 4.30 4.76
C ARG A 73 4.98 4.12 6.16
N VAL A 74 4.21 3.49 7.07
CA VAL A 74 4.68 3.20 8.43
C VAL A 74 5.86 2.22 8.42
N LEU A 75 5.79 1.16 7.63
CA LEU A 75 6.88 0.19 7.49
C LEU A 75 8.14 0.82 6.87
N GLN A 76 7.96 1.65 5.84
CA GLN A 76 9.06 2.42 5.25
C GLN A 76 9.71 3.36 6.29
N ALA A 77 8.90 4.02 7.12
CA ALA A 77 9.40 4.90 8.17
C ALA A 77 10.18 4.13 9.25
N SER A 78 9.69 2.97 9.70
CA SER A 78 10.37 2.16 10.71
C SER A 78 11.70 1.57 10.22
N MET A 79 11.84 1.33 8.92
CA MET A 79 13.08 0.80 8.32
C MET A 79 14.15 1.89 8.07
N ARG A 80 13.78 3.17 8.16
CA ARG A 80 14.68 4.32 8.03
C ARG A 80 15.26 4.80 9.36
N SER A 81 14.62 4.44 10.48
CA SER A 81 15.11 4.68 11.86
C SER A 81 16.16 3.66 12.27
#